data_AF-A0A814CXZ0-F1
#
_entry.id   AF-A0A814CXZ0-F1
#
_cell.length_a   1.000
_cell.length_b   1.000
_cell.length_c   1.000
_cell.angle_alpha   90.00
_cell.angle_beta   90.00
_cell.angle_gamma   90.00
#
_symmetry.space_group_name_H-M   'P 1'
#
loop_
_entity.id
_entity.type
_entity.pdbx_description
1 polymer ?
#
loop_
_entity_poly.entity_id
_entity_poly.type
_entity_poly.pdbx_seq_one_letter_code
_entity_poly.pdbx_strand_id
1 'polypeptide(L)'
;MADFDVFGTRNFNVNQMNQEINKGIAPKTIDRVDQAHQSRPGDSSAHVHFEGGKHALRDDGTWKHGGRKLSRAEKEWLQKWNWSLPNDQ
;
A
#
# COMPACT_ATOMS: atom_id res chain seq x y z
N MET A 1 -22.00 -7.44 -3.09
CA MET A 1 -21.44 -8.07 -4.30
C MET A 1 -20.25 -7.22 -4.69
N ALA A 2 -19.03 -7.72 -4.53
CA ALA A 2 -17.84 -7.01 -5.02
C ALA A 2 -17.54 -7.62 -6.39
N ASP A 3 -17.82 -6.86 -7.45
CA ASP A 3 -17.46 -7.21 -8.81
C ASP A 3 -15.94 -7.19 -8.94
N PHE A 4 -15.38 -8.37 -9.21
CA PHE A 4 -13.97 -8.56 -9.53
C PHE A 4 -13.83 -8.36 -11.05
N ASP A 5 -13.50 -7.13 -11.46
CA ASP A 5 -13.31 -6.82 -12.87
C ASP A 5 -12.01 -7.47 -13.40
N VAL A 6 -12.17 -8.21 -14.50
CA VAL A 6 -11.22 -9.14 -15.13
C VAL A 6 -10.02 -8.44 -15.81
N PHE A 7 -9.82 -7.14 -15.58
CA PHE A 7 -8.68 -6.38 -16.10
C PHE A 7 -8.13 -5.40 -15.06
N GLY A 8 -7.14 -5.85 -14.27
CA GLY A 8 -5.96 -5.11 -13.77
C GLY A 8 -6.06 -3.70 -13.18
N THR A 9 -7.24 -3.11 -13.03
CA THR A 9 -7.40 -1.72 -12.63
C THR A 9 -7.61 -1.69 -11.12
N ARG A 10 -6.50 -1.71 -10.37
CA ARG A 10 -6.54 -1.54 -8.92
C ARG A 10 -7.17 -0.18 -8.62
N ASN A 11 -8.38 -0.19 -8.06
CA ASN A 11 -9.15 1.02 -7.81
C ASN A 11 -8.73 1.65 -6.47
N PHE A 12 -7.51 2.17 -6.42
CA PHE A 12 -7.03 3.02 -5.33
C PHE A 12 -6.57 4.36 -5.88
N ASN A 13 -6.69 5.40 -5.07
CA ASN A 13 -6.23 6.73 -5.42
C ASN A 13 -5.13 7.16 -4.45
N VAL A 14 -3.88 7.14 -4.92
CA VAL A 14 -2.69 7.48 -4.12
C VAL A 14 -2.81 8.86 -3.47
N ASN A 15 -3.41 9.84 -4.16
CA ASN A 15 -3.59 11.17 -3.60
C ASN A 15 -4.59 11.17 -2.43
N GLN A 16 -5.68 10.41 -2.53
CA GLN A 16 -6.63 10.27 -1.42
C GLN A 16 -6.03 9.50 -0.25
N MET A 17 -5.24 8.46 -0.50
CA MET A 17 -4.52 7.73 0.55
C MET A 17 -3.54 8.65 1.29
N ASN A 18 -2.75 9.44 0.57
CA ASN A 18 -1.85 10.44 1.16
C ASN A 18 -2.61 11.54 1.92
N GLN A 19 -3.82 11.92 1.49
CA GLN A 19 -4.67 12.81 2.29
C GLN A 19 -5.11 12.18 3.61
N GLU A 20 -5.42 10.88 3.65
CA GLU A 20 -5.73 10.19 4.92
C GLU A 20 -4.53 10.14 5.85
N ILE A 21 -3.34 9.93 5.32
CA ILE A 21 -2.09 9.98 6.08
C ILE A 21 -1.87 11.38 6.67
N ASN A 22 -1.97 12.42 5.84
CA ASN A 22 -1.81 13.81 6.29
C ASN A 22 -2.86 14.25 7.31
N LYS A 23 -4.07 13.69 7.23
CA LYS A 23 -5.15 13.93 8.20
C LYS A 23 -5.02 13.10 9.48
N GLY A 24 -4.03 12.20 9.57
CA GLY A 24 -3.85 11.29 10.71
C GLY A 24 -4.91 10.20 10.82
N ILE A 25 -5.64 9.94 9.73
CA ILE A 25 -6.64 8.86 9.62
C ILE A 25 -5.94 7.52 9.39
N ALA A 26 -4.87 7.51 8.60
CA ALA A 26 -4.04 6.32 8.43
C ALA A 26 -3.27 6.00 9.73
N PRO A 27 -2.91 4.73 9.96
CA PRO A 27 -2.02 4.34 11.04
C PRO A 27 -0.72 5.17 11.03
N LYS A 28 -0.28 5.63 12.22
CA LYS A 28 0.90 6.51 12.37
C LYS A 28 2.22 5.91 11.86
N THR A 29 2.25 4.60 11.67
CA THR A 29 3.38 3.83 11.13
C THR A 29 3.47 3.89 9.61
N ILE A 30 2.45 4.41 8.93
CA ILE A 30 2.41 4.63 7.49
C ILE A 30 2.86 6.06 7.20
N ASP A 31 3.93 6.21 6.43
CA ASP A 31 4.52 7.52 6.17
C ASP A 31 3.95 8.18 4.90
N ARG A 32 3.80 7.38 3.83
CA ARG A 32 3.32 7.83 2.52
C ARG A 32 2.99 6.66 1.60
N VAL A 33 2.26 6.96 0.54
CA VAL A 33 2.03 6.08 -0.60
C VAL A 33 2.63 6.72 -1.85
N ASP A 34 3.47 5.98 -2.56
CA ASP A 34 4.07 6.41 -3.81
C ASP A 34 3.41 5.67 -4.99
N GLN A 35 3.13 6.41 -6.07
CA GLN A 35 2.63 5.82 -7.32
C GLN A 35 3.76 5.10 -8.08
N ALA A 36 3.40 4.12 -8.91
CA ALA A 36 4.33 3.49 -9.84
C ALA A 36 5.03 4.54 -10.72
N HIS A 37 6.35 4.45 -10.82
CA HIS A 37 7.19 5.28 -11.67
C HIS A 37 7.83 4.41 -12.75
N GLN A 38 7.16 4.28 -13.91
CA GLN A 38 7.52 3.31 -14.96
C GLN A 38 8.95 3.45 -15.49
N SER A 39 9.57 4.64 -15.40
CA SER A 39 10.95 4.87 -15.83
C SER A 39 12.01 4.46 -14.82
N ARG A 40 11.63 3.97 -13.63
CA ARG A 40 12.55 3.52 -12.58
C ARG A 40 12.48 2.00 -12.41
N PRO A 41 13.56 1.27 -12.72
CA PRO A 41 13.63 -0.17 -12.47
C PRO A 41 13.32 -0.48 -11.00
N GLY A 42 12.37 -1.40 -10.76
CA GLY A 42 11.92 -1.76 -9.41
C GLY A 42 10.83 -0.86 -8.82
N ASP A 43 10.44 0.23 -9.50
CA ASP A 43 9.39 1.17 -9.07
C ASP A 43 8.11 1.08 -9.92
N SER A 44 7.93 -0.04 -10.62
CA SER A 44 6.83 -0.29 -11.55
C SER A 44 5.46 -0.49 -10.88
N SER A 45 5.36 -0.41 -9.56
CA SER A 45 4.15 -0.69 -8.78
C SER A 45 3.95 0.39 -7.71
N ALA A 46 2.69 0.71 -7.40
CA ALA A 46 2.41 1.57 -6.25
C ALA A 46 2.87 0.87 -4.97
N HIS A 47 3.41 1.63 -4.01
CA HIS A 47 3.91 1.08 -2.76
C HIS A 47 3.70 2.01 -1.57
N VAL A 48 3.40 1.42 -0.42
CA VAL A 48 3.23 2.11 0.86
C VAL A 48 4.55 2.04 1.64
N HIS A 49 5.03 3.16 2.15
CA HIS A 49 6.20 3.24 3.03
C HIS A 49 5.80 3.21 4.51
N PHE A 50 6.59 2.50 5.31
CA PHE A 50 6.42 2.41 6.75
C PHE A 50 7.70 2.76 7.51
N GLU A 51 7.52 3.27 8.73
CA GLU A 51 8.57 3.55 9.73
C GLU A 51 9.75 4.37 9.19
N GLY A 52 9.47 5.49 8.54
CA GLY A 52 10.47 6.35 7.90
C GLY A 52 11.04 5.74 6.61
N GLY A 53 10.28 4.91 5.90
CA GLY A 53 10.70 4.26 4.65
C GLY A 53 11.58 3.01 4.81
N LYS A 54 11.72 2.48 6.03
CA LYS A 54 12.47 1.23 6.29
C LYS A 54 11.83 0.01 5.62
N HIS A 55 10.52 0.03 5.47
CA HIS A 55 9.76 -1.04 4.85
C HIS A 55 8.86 -0.46 3.76
N ALA A 56 8.75 -1.14 2.63
CA ALA A 56 7.85 -0.75 1.55
C ALA A 56 7.06 -1.94 1.03
N LEU A 57 5.73 -1.86 1.09
CA LEU A 57 4.82 -2.91 0.62
C LEU A 57 4.23 -2.48 -0.72
N ARG A 58 4.33 -3.32 -1.74
CA ARG A 58 3.66 -3.13 -3.03
C ARG A 58 2.17 -3.44 -2.91
N ASP A 59 1.39 -2.90 -3.82
CA ASP A 59 -0.06 -3.08 -3.94
C ASP A 59 -0.53 -4.52 -4.17
N ASP A 60 0.33 -5.40 -4.68
CA ASP A 60 0.12 -6.85 -4.72
C ASP A 60 0.45 -7.60 -3.41
N GLY A 61 0.83 -6.88 -2.35
CA GLY A 61 1.16 -7.46 -1.06
C GLY A 61 2.59 -8.02 -0.98
N THR A 62 3.40 -7.89 -2.01
CA THR A 62 4.82 -8.25 -1.93
C THR A 62 5.65 -7.11 -1.34
N TRP A 63 6.67 -7.43 -0.54
CA TRP A 63 7.58 -6.41 -0.04
C TRP A 63 8.52 -5.95 -1.15
N LYS A 64 8.54 -4.64 -1.43
CA LYS A 64 9.54 -4.02 -2.32
C LYS A 64 10.92 -4.05 -1.67
N HIS A 65 11.00 -3.72 -0.38
CA HIS A 65 12.20 -3.91 0.44
C HIS A 65 11.82 -4.03 1.92
N GLY A 66 12.71 -4.68 2.67
CA GLY A 66 12.47 -5.06 4.06
C GLY A 66 11.35 -6.09 4.19
N GLY A 67 10.73 -6.12 5.36
CA GLY A 67 9.50 -6.88 5.62
C GLY A 67 9.21 -6.87 7.11
N ARG A 68 7.94 -6.80 7.49
CA ARG A 68 7.52 -6.88 8.90
C ARG A 68 6.09 -7.35 9.02
N LYS A 69 5.75 -7.86 10.19
CA LYS A 69 4.37 -8.18 10.52
C LYS A 69 3.56 -6.88 10.61
N LEU A 70 2.50 -6.80 9.81
CA LEU A 70 1.57 -5.68 9.87
C LEU A 70 0.67 -5.77 11.11
N SER A 71 0.40 -4.62 11.74
CA SER A 71 -0.61 -4.49 12.78
C SER A 71 -2.02 -4.63 12.22
N ARG A 72 -3.00 -4.87 13.10
CA ARG A 72 -4.40 -4.98 12.68
C ARG A 72 -4.92 -3.72 11.98
N ALA A 73 -4.61 -2.54 12.52
CA ALA A 73 -5.03 -1.26 11.95
C ALA A 73 -4.42 -1.01 10.57
N GLU A 74 -3.16 -1.42 10.36
CA GLU A 74 -2.51 -1.36 9.04
C GLU A 74 -3.20 -2.28 8.03
N LYS A 75 -3.50 -3.51 8.44
CA LYS A 75 -4.21 -4.48 7.58
C LYS A 75 -5.59 -3.96 7.18
N GLU A 76 -6.36 -3.45 8.14
CA GLU A 76 -7.69 -2.88 7.89
C GLU A 76 -7.62 -1.67 6.96
N TRP A 77 -6.65 -0.76 7.17
CA TRP A 77 -6.46 0.41 6.32
C TRP A 77 -6.03 0.03 4.89
N LEU A 78 -5.12 -0.93 4.74
CA LEU A 78 -4.68 -1.45 3.44
C LEU A 78 -5.84 -2.12 2.69
N GLN A 79 -6.60 -2.99 3.36
CA GLN A 79 -7.75 -3.67 2.77
C GLN A 79 -8.86 -2.71 2.34
N LYS A 80 -9.12 -1.64 3.12
CA LYS A 80 -10.04 -0.56 2.73
C LYS A 80 -9.68 0.03 1.36
N TRP A 81 -8.39 0.10 1.04
CA TRP A 81 -7.87 0.61 -0.23
C TRP A 81 -7.61 -0.50 -1.26
N ASN A 82 -8.22 -1.69 -1.09
CA ASN A 82 -8.05 -2.86 -1.95
C ASN A 82 -6.58 -3.30 -2.12
N TRP A 83 -5.75 -3.02 -1.12
CA TRP A 83 -4.35 -3.38 -1.10
C TRP A 83 -4.19 -4.81 -0.60
N SER A 84 -3.44 -5.64 -1.32
CA SER A 84 -3.19 -7.02 -0.92
C SER A 84 -2.26 -7.07 0.30
N LEU A 85 -2.52 -7.98 1.22
CA LEU A 85 -1.66 -8.17 2.40
C LEU A 85 -0.50 -9.10 2.05
N PRO A 86 0.67 -8.93 2.67
CA PRO A 86 1.74 -9.92 2.55
C PRO A 86 1.25 -11.28 3.04
N ASN A 87 1.68 -12.33 2.33
CA ASN A 87 1.48 -13.71 2.75
C ASN A 87 2.37 -14.00 3.97
N ASP A 88 1.99 -13.46 5.12
CA ASP A 88 2.47 -13.89 6.42
C ASP A 88 1.52 -15.00 6.91
N GLN A 89 1.74 -16.22 6.40
CA GLN A 89 1.32 -17.48 7.02
C GLN A 89 2.54 -18.11 7.67
#